data_AF-A0A928Y929-F1
#
_entry.id   AF-A0A928Y929-F1
#
_cell.length_a   1.000
_cell.length_b   1.000
_cell.length_c   1.000
_cell.angle_alpha   90.00
_cell.angle_beta   90.00
_cell.angle_gamma   90.00
#
_symmetry.space_group_name_H-M   'P 1'
#
loop_
_entity.id
_entity.type
_entity.pdbx_description
1 polymer ?
#
loop_
_entity_poly.entity_id
_entity_poly.type
_entity_poly.pdbx_seq_one_letter_code
_entity_poly.pdbx_strand_id
1 'polypeptide(L)'
;MNTKDKRVYPWLQPMIIVLLIVVGFAVGSGYGRPTATVAQLPMGGGLLPRFISLSPESAIPLNGASYELNGGGDLSGLVLPGNEVIPRFATGFAIPPDYAPGTDIELQMMWGNSRFNAISCGFRMQVNGVSRFRPDGPPYYMQTLSTFPNGLSEITLLAPDVTEQVRSTTVTLAGEDFSGNPNFQPGDAVSVLLARRADDVNDTCAGKMFVLGLHVTYQGLSSYLPMITRP
;
A
#
# COMPACT_ATOMS: atom_id res chain seq x y z
N MET A 1 -32.49 -51.90 -8.77
CA MET A 1 -31.89 -51.89 -7.41
C MET A 1 -31.26 -50.51 -7.21
N ASN A 2 -31.94 -49.62 -6.47
CA ASN A 2 -31.68 -49.30 -5.05
C ASN A 2 -30.23 -48.83 -4.83
N THR A 3 -29.93 -47.65 -4.28
CA THR A 3 -30.67 -46.89 -3.26
C THR A 3 -30.22 -45.44 -3.22
N LYS A 4 -31.17 -44.56 -2.90
CA LYS A 4 -31.03 -43.16 -2.48
C LYS A 4 -30.05 -43.03 -1.32
N ASP A 5 -29.30 -41.93 -1.26
CA ASP A 5 -28.80 -41.44 0.03
C ASP A 5 -29.06 -39.94 0.21
N LYS A 6 -29.56 -39.63 1.40
CA LYS A 6 -30.35 -38.45 1.75
C LYS A 6 -29.43 -37.37 2.34
N ARG A 7 -29.58 -36.13 1.87
CA ARG A 7 -29.12 -34.94 2.58
C ARG A 7 -30.13 -34.58 3.67
N VAL A 8 -29.68 -34.50 4.93
CA VAL A 8 -30.40 -33.87 6.04
C VAL A 8 -29.37 -33.20 6.95
N TYR A 9 -29.34 -31.86 6.99
CA TYR A 9 -28.67 -31.09 8.04
C TYR A 9 -29.74 -30.25 8.75
N PRO A 10 -30.08 -30.55 10.02
CA PRO A 10 -31.15 -29.84 10.72
C PRO A 10 -30.61 -29.07 11.94
N TRP A 11 -30.00 -27.89 11.76
CA TRP A 11 -29.67 -27.03 12.91
C TRP A 11 -29.76 -25.54 12.54
N LEU A 12 -31.00 -25.04 12.45
CA LEU A 12 -31.33 -23.62 12.54
C LEU A 12 -31.91 -23.39 13.96
N GLN A 13 -31.13 -22.80 14.84
CA GLN A 13 -31.65 -22.23 16.09
C GLN A 13 -31.87 -20.72 15.89
N PRO A 14 -33.09 -20.18 16.04
CA PRO A 14 -33.29 -18.75 16.15
C PRO A 14 -32.99 -18.32 17.59
N MET A 15 -31.91 -17.56 17.80
CA MET A 15 -31.71 -16.83 19.04
C MET A 15 -32.66 -15.63 19.07
N ILE A 16 -33.70 -15.75 19.88
CA ILE A 16 -34.60 -14.67 20.28
C ILE A 16 -33.90 -13.92 21.42
N ILE A 17 -33.41 -12.70 21.17
CA ILE A 17 -33.00 -11.76 22.22
C ILE A 17 -34.14 -10.77 22.42
N VAL A 18 -34.84 -10.92 23.54
CA VAL A 18 -35.83 -9.95 24.05
C VAL A 18 -35.05 -8.85 24.77
N LEU A 19 -34.97 -7.67 24.16
CA LEU A 19 -34.47 -6.46 24.83
C LEU A 19 -35.65 -5.67 25.40
N LEU A 20 -35.87 -5.80 26.71
CA LEU A 20 -36.77 -4.95 27.49
C LEU A 20 -36.14 -3.56 27.65
N ILE A 21 -36.60 -2.58 26.89
CA ILE A 21 -36.30 -1.17 27.15
C ILE A 21 -37.39 -0.63 28.09
N VAL A 22 -37.01 -0.42 29.36
CA VAL A 22 -37.81 0.29 30.35
C VAL A 22 -37.72 1.79 30.03
N VAL A 23 -38.83 2.35 29.58
CA VAL A 23 -39.03 3.79 29.42
C VAL A 23 -39.32 4.38 30.80
N GLY A 24 -38.32 5.00 31.41
CA GLY A 24 -38.50 5.88 32.57
C GLY A 24 -38.68 7.32 32.13
N PHE A 25 -39.94 7.78 32.01
CA PHE A 25 -40.27 9.20 31.92
C PHE A 25 -40.31 9.79 33.34
N ALA A 26 -39.27 10.53 33.72
CA ALA A 26 -39.31 11.42 34.87
C ALA A 26 -39.45 12.86 34.36
N VAL A 27 -40.65 13.42 34.55
CA VAL A 27 -40.95 14.84 34.31
C VAL A 27 -40.40 15.63 35.48
N GLY A 28 -39.23 16.23 35.28
CA GLY A 28 -38.59 17.17 36.22
C GLY A 28 -38.55 18.56 35.61
N SER A 29 -39.56 19.37 35.91
CA SER A 29 -39.61 20.80 35.62
C SER A 29 -38.64 21.56 36.52
N GLY A 30 -37.52 22.02 35.95
CA GLY A 30 -36.57 22.90 36.60
C GLY A 30 -35.78 23.69 35.54
N TYR A 31 -36.19 24.94 35.31
CA TYR A 31 -35.48 25.88 34.44
C TYR A 31 -34.19 26.37 35.12
N GLY A 32 -33.11 25.63 34.92
CA GLY A 32 -31.74 26.15 34.99
C GLY A 32 -31.07 25.72 33.71
N ARG A 33 -30.77 26.65 32.79
CA ARG A 33 -29.99 26.32 31.58
C ARG A 33 -28.61 25.84 32.04
N PRO A 34 -28.26 24.55 31.90
CA PRO A 34 -26.89 24.16 32.11
C PRO A 34 -26.10 24.82 30.99
N THR A 35 -25.20 25.72 31.35
CA THR A 35 -24.08 26.09 30.49
C THR A 35 -23.26 24.81 30.37
N ALA A 36 -23.63 23.95 29.43
CA ALA A 36 -22.83 22.81 29.06
C ALA A 36 -21.56 23.40 28.46
N THR A 37 -20.53 23.53 29.29
CA THR A 37 -19.16 23.58 28.81
C THR A 37 -19.02 22.30 28.01
N VAL A 38 -19.09 22.42 26.68
CA VAL A 38 -18.69 21.34 25.79
C VAL A 38 -17.22 21.13 26.15
N ALA A 39 -16.95 20.15 26.99
CA ALA A 39 -15.62 19.64 27.16
C ALA A 39 -15.22 19.20 25.75
N GLN A 40 -14.39 20.01 25.07
CA GLN A 40 -13.64 19.56 23.93
C GLN A 40 -12.88 18.35 24.46
N LEU A 41 -13.34 17.16 24.07
CA LEU A 41 -12.54 15.96 24.23
C LEU A 41 -11.16 16.34 23.71
N PRO A 42 -10.08 16.20 24.51
CA PRO A 42 -8.76 16.46 24.01
C PRO A 42 -8.64 15.62 22.75
N MET A 43 -8.54 16.27 21.59
CA MET A 43 -8.25 15.59 20.34
C MET A 43 -6.82 15.07 20.50
N GLY A 44 -6.69 13.91 21.14
CA GLY A 44 -5.45 13.19 21.24
C GLY A 44 -5.01 12.95 19.80
N GLY A 45 -3.95 13.64 19.40
CA GLY A 45 -3.31 13.50 18.09
C GLY A 45 -2.70 12.11 18.00
N GLY A 46 -3.55 11.13 17.69
CA GLY A 46 -3.16 9.75 17.46
C GLY A 46 -2.69 9.59 16.02
N LEU A 47 -1.76 8.67 15.81
CA LEU A 47 -1.40 8.20 14.48
C LEU A 47 -2.41 7.15 14.04
N LEU A 48 -2.92 7.29 12.82
CA LEU A 48 -3.81 6.35 12.18
C LEU A 48 -3.19 5.86 10.87
N PRO A 49 -3.15 4.55 10.61
CA PRO A 49 -2.70 4.05 9.31
C PRO A 49 -3.66 4.52 8.21
N ARG A 50 -3.09 5.03 7.13
CA ARG A 50 -3.78 5.50 5.93
C ARG A 50 -3.17 4.84 4.70
N PHE A 51 -3.89 4.90 3.58
CA PHE A 51 -3.36 4.40 2.31
C PHE A 51 -3.78 5.26 1.11
N ILE A 52 -2.97 5.20 0.05
CA ILE A 52 -3.24 5.76 -1.28
C ILE A 52 -3.07 4.61 -2.27
N SER A 53 -4.07 4.38 -3.12
CA SER A 53 -3.93 3.46 -4.25
C SER A 53 -3.30 4.20 -5.42
N LEU A 54 -2.28 3.62 -6.03
CA LEU A 54 -1.62 4.15 -7.21
C LEU A 54 -1.93 3.25 -8.39
N SER A 55 -2.43 3.84 -9.48
CA SER A 55 -2.64 3.11 -10.74
C SER A 55 -1.26 2.77 -11.33
N PRO A 56 -0.95 1.48 -11.58
CA PRO A 56 0.27 1.10 -12.24
C PRO A 56 0.47 1.86 -13.53
N GLU A 57 -0.58 2.08 -14.32
CA GLU A 57 -0.60 2.79 -15.62
C GLU A 57 -0.04 4.22 -15.58
N SER A 58 -0.06 4.86 -14.41
CA SER A 58 0.51 6.19 -14.21
C SER A 58 2.03 6.17 -14.01
N ALA A 59 2.64 5.00 -13.79
CA ALA A 59 4.07 4.89 -13.66
C ALA A 59 4.77 5.11 -15.02
N ILE A 60 5.98 5.66 -14.97
CA ILE A 60 6.80 5.95 -16.14
C ILE A 60 7.69 4.73 -16.41
N PRO A 61 7.44 3.96 -17.48
CA PRO A 61 8.30 2.85 -17.85
C PRO A 61 9.61 3.38 -18.45
N LEU A 62 10.73 2.72 -18.12
CA LEU A 62 12.08 3.13 -18.50
C LEU A 62 12.92 1.89 -18.83
N ASN A 63 13.92 2.07 -19.70
CA ASN A 63 14.90 1.03 -20.07
C ASN A 63 14.27 -0.34 -20.44
N GLY A 64 13.25 -0.33 -21.30
CA GLY A 64 12.63 -1.58 -21.78
C GLY A 64 11.51 -2.11 -20.89
N ALA A 65 11.20 -1.47 -19.75
CA ALA A 65 9.89 -1.64 -19.15
C ALA A 65 8.81 -1.12 -20.10
N SER A 66 7.60 -1.69 -20.03
CA SER A 66 6.47 -1.31 -20.88
C SER A 66 5.15 -1.70 -20.23
N TYR A 67 4.04 -1.10 -20.66
CA TYR A 67 2.72 -1.67 -20.37
C TYR A 67 2.38 -2.72 -21.41
N GLU A 68 1.83 -3.83 -20.95
CA GLU A 68 1.27 -4.85 -21.81
C GLU A 68 -0.17 -5.13 -21.41
N LEU A 69 -1.02 -5.29 -22.43
CA LEU A 69 -2.35 -5.83 -22.28
C LEU A 69 -2.30 -7.30 -22.67
N ASN A 70 -2.84 -8.17 -21.83
CA ASN A 70 -2.88 -9.63 -22.05
C ASN A 70 -1.48 -10.27 -22.28
N GLY A 71 -0.43 -9.70 -21.69
CA GLY A 71 0.97 -10.08 -21.96
C GLY A 71 1.44 -11.41 -21.34
N GLY A 72 0.59 -12.06 -20.54
CA GLY A 72 0.98 -13.21 -19.72
C GLY A 72 -0.17 -14.17 -19.35
N GLY A 73 -1.12 -14.42 -20.25
CA GLY A 73 -2.30 -15.25 -19.96
C GLY A 73 -3.38 -14.44 -19.24
N ASP A 74 -3.88 -13.39 -19.89
CA ASP A 74 -4.90 -12.43 -19.42
C ASP A 74 -4.44 -11.37 -18.41
N LEU A 75 -3.18 -11.39 -17.97
CA LEU A 75 -2.63 -10.29 -17.18
C LEU A 75 -2.37 -9.03 -18.03
N SER A 76 -2.77 -7.89 -17.49
CA SER A 76 -2.44 -6.56 -17.99
C SER A 76 -1.76 -5.77 -16.87
N GLY A 77 -0.70 -5.04 -17.20
CA GLY A 77 0.03 -4.27 -16.21
C GLY A 77 1.37 -3.76 -16.73
N LEU A 78 2.15 -3.20 -15.81
CA LEU A 78 3.50 -2.77 -16.08
C LEU A 78 4.45 -3.98 -16.09
N VAL A 79 5.29 -4.09 -17.09
CA VAL A 79 6.11 -5.25 -17.37
C VAL A 79 7.59 -4.93 -17.22
N LEU A 80 8.31 -5.80 -16.52
CA LEU A 80 9.76 -5.80 -16.39
C LEU A 80 10.33 -7.07 -17.06
N PRO A 81 10.82 -6.99 -18.31
CA PRO A 81 11.38 -8.15 -19.03
C PRO A 81 12.67 -8.69 -18.39
N GLY A 82 13.00 -9.94 -18.70
CA GLY A 82 14.22 -10.62 -18.20
C GLY A 82 15.38 -10.62 -19.20
N ASN A 83 15.52 -9.57 -20.01
CA ASN A 83 16.60 -9.45 -21.00
C ASN A 83 17.85 -8.79 -20.40
N GLU A 84 18.94 -8.67 -21.18
CA GLU A 84 20.21 -8.05 -20.74
C GLU A 84 20.12 -6.54 -20.41
N VAL A 85 18.94 -5.94 -20.54
CA VAL A 85 18.69 -4.56 -20.15
C VAL A 85 18.15 -4.56 -18.72
N ILE A 86 18.44 -3.55 -17.92
CA ILE A 86 17.85 -3.36 -16.58
C ILE A 86 16.53 -2.58 -16.75
N PRO A 87 15.36 -3.24 -16.87
CA PRO A 87 14.10 -2.53 -16.95
C PRO A 87 13.76 -1.91 -15.61
N ARG A 88 13.19 -0.71 -15.66
CA ARG A 88 12.85 0.06 -14.47
C ARG A 88 11.59 0.86 -14.69
N PHE A 89 10.98 1.28 -13.61
CA PHE A 89 9.85 2.19 -13.66
C PHE A 89 9.91 3.18 -12.52
N ALA A 90 9.42 4.39 -12.78
CA ALA A 90 9.23 5.40 -11.75
C ALA A 90 7.74 5.52 -11.45
N THR A 91 7.35 5.41 -10.19
CA THR A 91 6.03 5.80 -9.72
C THR A 91 6.16 7.03 -8.83
N GLY A 92 5.10 7.80 -8.68
CA GLY A 92 5.12 8.99 -7.84
C GLY A 92 3.79 9.28 -7.18
N PHE A 93 3.85 9.99 -6.05
CA PHE A 93 2.69 10.40 -5.28
C PHE A 93 3.00 11.69 -4.53
N ALA A 94 1.95 12.46 -4.22
CA ALA A 94 2.06 13.58 -3.30
C ALA A 94 1.78 13.11 -1.87
N ILE A 95 2.57 13.57 -0.91
CA ILE A 95 2.38 13.26 0.50
C ILE A 95 1.14 14.00 1.00
N PRO A 96 0.13 13.28 1.53
CA PRO A 96 -1.10 13.89 1.99
C PRO A 96 -0.88 14.89 3.13
N PRO A 97 -1.75 15.91 3.24
CA PRO A 97 -1.71 16.89 4.32
C PRO A 97 -1.75 16.30 5.74
N ASP A 98 -2.36 15.13 5.92
CA ASP A 98 -2.48 14.47 7.21
C ASP A 98 -1.27 13.60 7.58
N TYR A 99 -0.29 13.39 6.69
CA TYR A 99 0.91 12.62 6.99
C TYR A 99 1.64 13.15 8.23
N ALA A 100 2.03 12.25 9.13
CA ALA A 100 2.83 12.57 10.29
C ALA A 100 4.33 12.57 9.95
N PRO A 101 5.01 13.74 9.93
CA PRO A 101 6.44 13.82 9.62
C PRO A 101 7.28 12.94 10.53
N GLY A 102 8.30 12.28 9.98
CA GLY A 102 9.19 11.36 10.71
C GLY A 102 8.70 9.91 10.72
N THR A 103 7.46 9.64 10.30
CA THR A 103 6.96 8.26 10.21
C THR A 103 7.29 7.63 8.86
N ASP A 104 7.56 6.33 8.82
CA ASP A 104 7.86 5.66 7.56
C ASP A 104 6.68 5.69 6.58
N ILE A 105 7.02 5.71 5.30
CA ILE A 105 6.08 5.54 4.19
C ILE A 105 6.40 4.21 3.53
N GLU A 106 5.38 3.38 3.31
CA GLU A 106 5.54 2.05 2.76
C GLU A 106 4.90 1.99 1.37
N LEU A 107 5.70 1.75 0.33
CA LEU A 107 5.22 1.47 -1.02
C LEU A 107 5.09 -0.05 -1.18
N GLN A 108 3.87 -0.55 -1.22
CA GLN A 108 3.59 -1.95 -1.49
C GLN A 108 3.31 -2.15 -2.99
N MET A 109 3.94 -3.18 -3.55
CA MET A 109 3.85 -3.59 -4.93
C MET A 109 3.23 -4.98 -5.01
N MET A 110 2.12 -5.10 -5.73
CA MET A 110 1.52 -6.38 -6.12
C MET A 110 2.09 -6.81 -7.46
N TRP A 111 2.56 -8.05 -7.56
CA TRP A 111 3.27 -8.53 -8.74
C TRP A 111 3.06 -10.01 -9.02
N GLY A 112 3.29 -10.42 -10.27
CA GLY A 112 3.20 -11.80 -10.73
C GLY A 112 4.23 -12.11 -11.83
N ASN A 113 4.41 -13.38 -12.15
CA ASN A 113 5.26 -13.84 -13.25
C ASN A 113 4.45 -14.03 -14.54
N SER A 114 5.10 -13.83 -15.69
CA SER A 114 4.48 -14.04 -17.00
C SER A 114 3.95 -15.47 -17.13
N ARG A 115 2.69 -15.61 -17.58
CA ARG A 115 2.01 -16.90 -17.80
C ARG A 115 1.84 -17.75 -16.55
N PHE A 116 2.15 -17.21 -15.38
CA PHE A 116 1.92 -17.89 -14.11
C PHE A 116 2.54 -19.28 -14.02
N ASN A 117 3.52 -19.61 -14.88
CA ASN A 117 4.03 -20.96 -15.06
C ASN A 117 5.51 -21.10 -14.68
N ALA A 118 6.19 -20.00 -14.39
CA ALA A 118 7.55 -20.02 -13.88
C ALA A 118 7.51 -20.32 -12.38
N ILE A 119 7.64 -21.60 -12.05
CA ILE A 119 7.76 -22.09 -10.67
C ILE A 119 9.23 -22.02 -10.22
N SER A 120 9.46 -21.70 -8.95
CA SER A 120 10.77 -21.83 -8.29
C SER A 120 11.92 -21.01 -8.91
N CYS A 121 11.63 -19.82 -9.45
CA CYS A 121 12.66 -18.85 -9.86
C CYS A 121 12.58 -17.56 -9.00
N GLY A 122 13.60 -16.70 -9.07
CA GLY A 122 13.64 -15.42 -8.36
C GLY A 122 13.87 -14.24 -9.29
N PHE A 123 13.08 -13.18 -9.14
CA PHE A 123 13.35 -11.88 -9.78
C PHE A 123 14.25 -11.05 -8.87
N ARG A 124 15.35 -10.51 -9.38
CA ARG A 124 16.22 -9.63 -8.58
C ARG A 124 15.70 -8.20 -8.71
N MET A 125 15.23 -7.63 -7.61
CA MET A 125 14.71 -6.27 -7.57
C MET A 125 15.64 -5.33 -6.82
N GLN A 126 15.70 -4.08 -7.28
CA GLN A 126 16.49 -3.00 -6.72
C GLN A 126 15.63 -1.74 -6.58
N VAL A 127 15.70 -1.09 -5.42
CA VAL A 127 15.32 0.31 -5.26
C VAL A 127 16.43 1.14 -5.88
N ASN A 128 16.22 1.59 -7.11
CA ASN A 128 17.24 2.28 -7.88
C ASN A 128 17.34 3.77 -7.49
N GLY A 129 16.29 4.33 -6.88
CA GLY A 129 16.35 5.64 -6.27
C GLY A 129 15.01 6.13 -5.78
N VAL A 130 15.05 7.08 -4.86
CA VAL A 130 13.89 7.81 -4.35
C VAL A 130 14.20 9.29 -4.45
N SER A 131 13.25 10.08 -4.93
CA SER A 131 13.40 11.53 -5.06
C SER A 131 12.26 12.22 -4.35
N ARG A 132 12.55 13.33 -3.68
CA ARG A 132 11.59 14.20 -3.02
C ARG A 132 11.69 15.59 -3.62
N PHE A 133 10.55 16.17 -3.95
CA PHE A 133 10.41 17.51 -4.49
C PHE A 133 9.50 18.30 -3.55
N ARG A 134 10.07 19.35 -2.94
CA ARG A 134 9.33 20.28 -2.07
C ARG A 134 9.05 21.57 -2.85
N PRO A 135 7.84 22.14 -2.76
CA PRO A 135 7.59 23.48 -3.28
C PRO A 135 8.64 24.47 -2.78
N ASP A 136 9.18 25.28 -3.69
CA ASP A 136 10.20 26.31 -3.42
C ASP A 136 11.53 25.78 -2.83
N GLY A 137 11.74 24.45 -2.84
CA GLY A 137 12.95 23.79 -2.38
C GLY A 137 13.74 23.12 -3.51
N PRO A 138 15.05 22.87 -3.32
CA PRO A 138 15.80 22.07 -4.26
C PRO A 138 15.32 20.60 -4.24
N PRO A 139 15.42 19.87 -5.37
CA PRO A 139 15.21 18.42 -5.39
C PRO A 139 16.15 17.70 -4.43
N TYR A 140 15.65 16.66 -3.78
CA TYR A 140 16.44 15.80 -2.89
C TYR A 140 16.42 14.36 -3.42
N TYR A 141 17.59 13.74 -3.53
CA TYR A 141 17.77 12.41 -4.11
C TYR A 141 18.31 11.46 -3.04
N MET A 142 17.59 10.37 -2.82
CA MET A 142 17.77 9.41 -1.74
C MET A 142 18.03 8.03 -2.33
N GLN A 143 19.26 7.51 -2.17
CA GLN A 143 19.56 6.14 -2.59
C GLN A 143 19.66 5.16 -1.41
N THR A 144 19.95 5.65 -0.19
CA THR A 144 20.32 4.80 0.94
C THR A 144 19.26 4.68 2.04
N LEU A 145 18.14 5.38 1.92
CA LEU A 145 17.10 5.46 2.95
C LEU A 145 15.81 4.74 2.54
N SER A 146 15.92 3.85 1.55
CA SER A 146 14.77 3.08 1.06
C SER A 146 15.16 1.63 0.89
N THR A 147 14.41 0.74 1.52
CA THR A 147 14.79 -0.65 1.70
C THR A 147 13.61 -1.57 1.47
N PHE A 148 13.89 -2.76 0.95
CA PHE A 148 12.98 -3.89 1.02
C PHE A 148 12.88 -4.43 2.46
N PRO A 149 12.00 -5.42 2.76
CA PRO A 149 11.77 -5.89 4.13
C PRO A 149 13.00 -6.55 4.78
N ASN A 150 14.03 -6.86 4.00
CA ASN A 150 15.32 -7.35 4.48
C ASN A 150 16.28 -6.21 4.91
N GLY A 151 15.85 -4.94 4.86
CA GLY A 151 16.68 -3.79 5.19
C GLY A 151 17.72 -3.44 4.12
N LEU A 152 17.65 -4.05 2.93
CA LEU A 152 18.57 -3.80 1.82
C LEU A 152 17.85 -3.05 0.70
N SER A 153 18.61 -2.32 -0.13
CA SER A 153 18.09 -1.70 -1.36
C SER A 153 17.78 -2.73 -2.45
N GLU A 154 18.10 -4.01 -2.22
CA GLU A 154 17.86 -5.10 -3.16
C GLU A 154 17.30 -6.35 -2.50
N ILE A 155 16.46 -7.08 -3.23
CA ILE A 155 15.85 -8.32 -2.78
C ILE A 155 15.66 -9.29 -3.95
N THR A 156 15.64 -10.59 -3.66
CA THR A 156 15.19 -11.61 -4.61
C THR A 156 13.74 -11.96 -4.30
N LEU A 157 12.85 -11.68 -5.25
CA LEU A 157 11.44 -11.99 -5.18
C LEU A 157 11.18 -13.38 -5.75
N LEU A 158 10.91 -14.33 -4.86
CA LEU A 158 10.65 -15.72 -5.24
C LEU A 158 9.27 -15.83 -5.89
N ALA A 159 9.25 -16.27 -7.15
CA ALA A 159 8.02 -16.59 -7.85
C ALA A 159 7.25 -17.67 -7.08
N PRO A 160 5.90 -17.58 -7.01
CA PRO A 160 5.09 -18.62 -6.41
C PRO A 160 5.39 -20.02 -6.99
N ASP A 161 5.30 -21.01 -6.12
CA ASP A 161 5.35 -22.44 -6.45
C ASP A 161 4.04 -22.94 -7.08
N VAL A 162 2.96 -22.17 -6.95
CA VAL A 162 1.65 -22.45 -7.53
C VAL A 162 1.37 -21.48 -8.68
N THR A 163 0.80 -22.00 -9.76
CA THR A 163 0.36 -21.17 -10.88
C THR A 163 -0.74 -20.19 -10.46
N GLU A 164 -0.81 -19.05 -11.13
CA GLU A 164 -1.89 -18.05 -11.04
C GLU A 164 -1.93 -17.28 -9.72
N GLN A 165 -0.78 -17.21 -9.05
CA GLN A 165 -0.64 -16.46 -7.80
C GLN A 165 0.05 -15.11 -8.01
N VAL A 166 -0.53 -14.09 -7.38
CA VAL A 166 0.06 -12.76 -7.21
C VAL A 166 0.71 -12.70 -5.83
N ARG A 167 1.86 -12.03 -5.75
CA ARG A 167 2.58 -11.74 -4.52
C ARG A 167 2.53 -10.25 -4.22
N SER A 168 2.86 -9.93 -2.98
CA SER A 168 3.02 -8.55 -2.54
C SER A 168 4.39 -8.36 -1.92
N THR A 169 4.99 -7.19 -2.13
CA THR A 169 6.28 -6.82 -1.55
C THR A 169 6.27 -5.34 -1.20
N THR A 170 6.78 -5.01 -0.02
CA THR A 170 6.86 -3.63 0.47
C THR A 170 8.26 -3.06 0.30
N VAL A 171 8.33 -1.81 -0.11
CA VAL A 171 9.52 -0.95 -0.04
C VAL A 171 9.24 0.10 1.02
N THR A 172 10.06 0.15 2.05
CA THR A 172 9.98 1.17 3.11
C THR A 172 10.82 2.37 2.71
N LEU A 173 10.22 3.56 2.79
CA LEU A 173 10.87 4.86 2.66
C LEU A 173 11.01 5.43 4.07
N ALA A 174 12.25 5.57 4.55
CA ALA A 174 12.49 6.04 5.91
C ALA A 174 11.92 7.44 6.13
N GLY A 175 11.10 7.59 7.18
CA GLY A 175 10.47 8.84 7.58
C GLY A 175 11.47 9.87 8.10
N GLU A 176 12.63 9.41 8.59
CA GLU A 176 13.71 10.22 9.15
C GLU A 176 15.03 9.99 8.41
N ASP A 177 15.90 10.99 8.42
CA ASP A 177 17.29 10.86 8.00
C ASP A 177 18.18 10.28 9.12
N PHE A 178 19.48 10.08 8.84
CA PHE A 178 20.44 9.55 9.83
C PHE A 178 20.64 10.47 11.06
N SER A 179 20.17 11.71 10.99
CA SER A 179 20.22 12.68 12.10
C SER A 179 18.89 12.76 12.87
N GLY A 180 17.90 11.95 12.52
CA GLY A 180 16.57 11.95 13.13
C GLY A 180 15.68 13.10 12.65
N ASN A 181 16.04 13.81 11.58
CA ASN A 181 15.18 14.86 11.03
C ASN A 181 14.13 14.25 10.09
N PRO A 182 12.88 14.76 10.08
CA PRO A 182 11.87 14.33 9.14
C PRO A 182 12.33 14.49 7.70
N ASN A 183 12.45 13.36 7.02
CA ASN A 183 12.84 13.26 5.65
C ASN A 183 11.65 13.56 4.70
N PHE A 184 10.43 13.46 5.18
CA PHE A 184 9.24 13.78 4.40
C PHE A 184 8.35 14.77 5.15
N GLN A 185 7.65 15.62 4.41
CA GLN A 185 6.68 16.56 4.93
C GLN A 185 5.39 16.54 4.10
N PRO A 186 4.24 16.87 4.70
CA PRO A 186 3.00 17.10 3.98
C PRO A 186 3.19 18.02 2.77
N GLY A 187 2.66 17.62 1.61
CA GLY A 187 2.76 18.38 0.37
C GLY A 187 4.02 18.11 -0.47
N ASP A 188 5.01 17.36 0.03
CA ASP A 188 6.13 16.91 -0.80
C ASP A 188 5.63 15.98 -1.91
N ALA A 189 6.20 16.08 -3.12
CA ALA A 189 6.03 15.06 -4.15
C ALA A 189 7.19 14.06 -4.06
N VAL A 190 6.87 12.76 -4.02
CA VAL A 190 7.83 11.67 -3.94
C VAL A 190 7.79 10.87 -5.23
N SER A 191 8.97 10.52 -5.76
CA SER A 191 9.12 9.58 -6.87
C SER A 191 10.00 8.42 -6.44
N VAL A 192 9.55 7.19 -6.69
CA VAL A 192 10.26 5.95 -6.39
C VAL A 192 10.58 5.25 -7.70
N LEU A 193 11.86 4.98 -7.92
CA LEU A 193 12.39 4.26 -9.08
C LEU A 193 12.75 2.84 -8.66
N LEU A 194 12.01 1.86 -9.20
CA LEU A 194 12.26 0.44 -8.98
C LEU A 194 12.79 -0.19 -10.26
N ALA A 195 13.79 -1.04 -10.13
CA ALA A 195 14.43 -1.74 -11.23
C ALA A 195 14.44 -3.24 -10.99
N ARG A 196 14.31 -4.00 -12.06
CA ARG A 196 14.65 -5.42 -12.06
C ARG A 196 16.07 -5.57 -12.60
N ARG A 197 16.94 -6.21 -11.83
CA ARG A 197 18.32 -6.54 -12.20
C ARG A 197 18.34 -7.81 -13.05
N ALA A 198 17.74 -7.74 -14.23
CA ALA A 198 17.68 -8.88 -15.15
C ALA A 198 19.05 -9.33 -15.70
N ASP A 199 20.06 -8.47 -15.54
CA ASP A 199 21.48 -8.74 -15.83
C ASP A 199 22.21 -9.49 -14.70
N ASP A 200 21.61 -9.60 -13.51
CA ASP A 200 22.21 -10.22 -12.34
C ASP A 200 22.08 -11.75 -12.39
N VAL A 201 23.16 -12.46 -12.04
CA VAL A 201 23.20 -13.93 -12.00
C VAL A 201 22.16 -14.54 -11.04
N ASN A 202 21.69 -13.76 -10.06
CA ASN A 202 20.67 -14.16 -9.10
C ASN A 202 19.24 -13.87 -9.58
N ASP A 203 19.04 -13.18 -10.71
CA ASP A 203 17.76 -13.12 -11.40
C ASP A 203 17.59 -14.39 -12.24
N THR A 204 17.02 -15.42 -11.61
CA THR A 204 16.87 -16.74 -12.24
C THR A 204 15.59 -16.86 -13.06
N CYS A 205 14.72 -15.86 -13.05
CA CYS A 205 13.47 -15.87 -13.78
C CYS A 205 13.62 -15.33 -15.21
N ALA A 206 13.90 -16.14 -16.22
CA ALA A 206 14.02 -15.63 -17.61
C ALA A 206 12.75 -14.94 -18.20
N GLY A 207 11.58 -15.15 -17.57
CA GLY A 207 10.30 -14.57 -17.99
C GLY A 207 10.15 -13.09 -17.66
N LYS A 208 8.94 -12.56 -17.85
CA LYS A 208 8.61 -11.17 -17.48
C LYS A 208 8.02 -11.14 -16.06
N MET A 209 8.30 -10.08 -15.33
CA MET A 209 7.58 -9.74 -14.09
C MET A 209 6.51 -8.70 -14.43
N PHE A 210 5.28 -8.92 -13.94
CA PHE A 210 4.18 -7.99 -14.05
C PHE A 210 3.98 -7.28 -12.72
N VAL A 211 3.92 -5.96 -12.72
CA VAL A 211 3.45 -5.13 -11.62
C VAL A 211 1.99 -4.81 -11.89
N LEU A 212 1.12 -5.30 -11.00
CA LEU A 212 -0.34 -5.32 -11.16
C LEU A 212 -1.03 -4.28 -10.28
N GLY A 213 -0.36 -3.82 -9.23
CA GLY A 213 -0.92 -2.87 -8.28
C GLY A 213 0.17 -2.20 -7.46
N LEU A 214 -0.05 -0.95 -7.11
CA LEU A 214 0.83 -0.18 -6.24
C LEU A 214 -0.05 0.52 -5.19
N HIS A 215 0.40 0.53 -3.94
CA HIS A 215 -0.23 1.35 -2.92
C HIS A 215 0.79 1.87 -1.92
N VAL A 216 0.48 3.01 -1.35
CA VAL A 216 1.29 3.67 -0.35
C VAL A 216 0.55 3.61 0.97
N THR A 217 1.14 3.03 2.00
CA THR A 217 0.68 3.13 3.39
C THR A 217 1.52 4.15 4.17
N TYR A 218 0.90 4.92 5.04
CA TYR A 218 1.56 5.93 5.87
C TYR A 218 0.81 6.16 7.18
N GLN A 219 1.45 6.81 8.15
CA GLN A 219 0.79 7.24 9.39
C GLN A 219 0.25 8.66 9.23
N GLY A 220 -1.06 8.83 9.41
CA GLY A 220 -1.74 10.12 9.39
C GLY A 220 -2.11 10.62 10.78
N LEU A 221 -2.12 11.93 10.98
CA LEU A 221 -2.58 12.60 12.20
C LEU A 221 -4.11 12.58 12.26
N SER A 222 -4.67 12.04 13.35
CA SER A 222 -6.13 11.94 13.56
C SER A 222 -6.85 13.29 13.62
N SER A 223 -6.14 14.36 13.93
CA SER A 223 -6.67 15.74 14.01
C SER A 223 -6.96 16.34 12.63
N TYR A 224 -6.43 15.75 11.56
CA TYR A 224 -6.73 16.16 10.19
C TYR A 224 -8.02 15.47 9.72
N LEU A 225 -9.16 15.89 10.27
CA LEU A 225 -10.45 15.67 9.62
C LEU A 225 -10.69 16.86 8.70
N PRO A 226 -11.03 16.65 7.42
CA PRO A 226 -11.42 17.77 6.57
C PRO A 226 -12.55 18.49 7.29
N MET A 227 -12.35 19.76 7.64
CA MET A 227 -13.43 20.58 8.19
C MET A 227 -14.50 20.62 7.12
N ILE A 228 -15.54 19.80 7.26
CA ILE A 228 -16.74 19.90 6.44
C ILE A 228 -17.43 21.18 6.92
N THR A 229 -17.05 22.32 6.35
CA THR A 229 -17.85 23.52 6.44
C THR A 229 -19.12 23.23 5.65
N ARG A 230 -20.20 22.86 6.36
CA ARG A 230 -21.53 22.83 5.74
C ARG A 230 -21.83 24.24 5.24
N PRO A 231 -22.27 24.40 3.97
CA PRO A 231 -22.67 25.70 3.43
C PRO A 231 -23.89 26.27 4.18
#